data_AF-A0AA39QPT8-F1
#
_entry.id   AF-A0AA39QPT8-F1
#
_cell.length_a   1.000
_cell.length_b   1.000
_cell.length_c   1.000
_cell.angle_alpha   90.00
_cell.angle_beta   90.00
_cell.angle_gamma   90.00
#
_symmetry.space_group_name_H-M   'P 1'
#
loop_
_entity.id
_entity.type
_entity.pdbx_description
1 polymer ?
#
loop_
_entity_poly.entity_id
_entity_poly.type
_entity_poly.pdbx_seq_one_letter_code
_entity_poly.pdbx_strand_id
1 'polypeptide(L)'
;MAGEPIEDRLLSALDNLFTANSSESALVDFNTQWTNLQHDIASSSLPQPAADLAYSVAKTVEIVCQSLLNLHIETKQILDDTGKWERLEAEPTQPPPPTRVIKKRAHSSTSPEPPTSRKRTKRTAPAESAPSSSALSSRSSSPVPKRDYTPLYTWLSKNLHNPYPPPTVRRNLCRASGGADVQRWFTTARRRIGWNELVKRVDGGRARVVSAAKHYWKGEGHGEEYPGIDVEFALIEKNLKDVYGPRLGGPGEVVKLFGVVPR
;
A
#
# COMPACT_ATOMS: atom_id res chain seq x y z
N MET A 1 -25.82 20.65 -50.93
CA MET A 1 -25.30 19.56 -50.09
C MET A 1 -26.09 19.61 -48.80
N ALA A 2 -26.88 18.58 -48.50
CA ALA A 2 -27.59 18.52 -47.22
C ALA A 2 -26.52 18.40 -46.12
N GLY A 3 -26.57 19.28 -45.13
CA GLY A 3 -25.69 19.16 -43.96
C GLY A 3 -25.96 17.84 -43.24
N GLU A 4 -24.92 17.26 -42.65
CA GLU A 4 -25.03 16.11 -41.76
C GLU A 4 -26.01 16.42 -40.61
N PRO A 5 -26.90 15.50 -40.21
CA PRO A 5 -27.81 15.75 -39.12
C PRO A 5 -27.03 16.04 -37.83
N ILE A 6 -27.57 16.96 -37.01
CA ILE A 6 -26.92 17.39 -35.77
C ILE A 6 -26.68 16.23 -34.80
N GLU A 7 -27.53 15.21 -34.86
CA GLU A 7 -27.47 13.98 -34.07
C GLU A 7 -26.20 13.18 -34.39
N ASP A 8 -25.88 12.99 -35.67
CA ASP A 8 -24.67 12.28 -36.11
C ASP A 8 -23.40 13.05 -35.72
N ARG A 9 -23.44 14.38 -35.79
CA ARG A 9 -22.34 15.24 -35.35
C ARG A 9 -22.11 15.16 -33.84
N LEU A 10 -23.19 15.09 -33.05
CA LEU A 10 -23.13 14.92 -31.59
C LEU A 10 -22.52 13.57 -31.20
N LEU A 11 -22.93 12.48 -31.86
CA LEU A 11 -22.37 11.15 -31.62
C LEU A 11 -20.90 11.07 -32.06
N SER A 12 -20.58 11.61 -33.23
CA SER A 12 -19.21 11.68 -33.73
C SER A 12 -18.29 12.49 -32.81
N ALA A 13 -18.82 13.54 -32.16
CA ALA A 13 -18.04 14.31 -31.19
C ALA A 13 -17.62 13.47 -29.97
N LEU A 14 -18.47 12.54 -29.50
CA LEU A 14 -18.09 11.63 -28.41
C LEU A 14 -17.00 10.65 -28.85
N ASP A 15 -17.13 10.05 -30.04
CA ASP A 15 -16.10 9.14 -30.57
C ASP A 15 -14.77 9.89 -30.81
N ASN A 16 -14.85 11.13 -31.29
CA ASN A 16 -13.69 12.00 -31.47
C ASN A 16 -13.00 12.34 -30.14
N LEU A 17 -13.74 12.53 -29.04
CA LEU A 17 -13.13 12.75 -27.73
C LEU A 17 -12.25 11.55 -27.30
N PHE A 18 -12.76 10.33 -27.47
CA PHE A 18 -12.02 9.13 -27.04
C PHE A 18 -10.81 8.84 -27.94
N THR A 19 -10.90 9.12 -29.23
CA THR A 19 -9.78 8.95 -30.17
C THR A 19 -8.73 10.05 -30.02
N ALA A 20 -9.15 11.28 -29.75
CA ALA A 20 -8.27 12.44 -29.57
C ALA A 20 -7.32 12.32 -28.37
N ASN A 21 -7.67 11.52 -27.36
CA ASN A 21 -6.82 11.31 -26.17
C ASN A 21 -5.44 10.68 -26.48
N SER A 22 -5.18 10.30 -27.73
CA SER A 22 -3.90 9.74 -28.18
C SER A 22 -2.85 10.81 -28.55
N SER A 23 -3.24 12.05 -28.86
CA SER A 23 -2.29 13.12 -29.22
C SER A 23 -2.80 14.54 -28.89
N GLU A 24 -1.87 15.45 -28.61
CA GLU A 24 -2.19 16.84 -28.30
C GLU A 24 -2.84 17.57 -29.49
N SER A 25 -2.40 17.30 -30.72
CA SER A 25 -3.00 17.90 -31.91
C SER A 25 -4.46 17.47 -32.11
N ALA A 26 -4.77 16.20 -31.89
CA ALA A 26 -6.13 15.69 -32.03
C ALA A 26 -7.08 16.28 -30.97
N LEU A 27 -6.59 16.59 -29.77
CA LEU A 27 -7.35 17.30 -28.74
C LEU A 27 -7.68 18.75 -29.14
N VAL A 28 -6.76 19.46 -29.80
CA VAL A 28 -7.01 20.81 -30.32
C VAL A 28 -8.06 20.78 -31.42
N ASP A 29 -7.98 19.79 -32.32
CA ASP A 29 -8.96 19.58 -33.38
C ASP A 29 -10.34 19.25 -32.80
N PHE A 30 -10.40 18.34 -31.83
CA PHE A 30 -11.64 18.03 -31.10
C PHE A 30 -12.23 19.28 -30.44
N ASN A 31 -11.42 20.07 -29.72
CA ASN A 31 -11.91 21.25 -29.02
C ASN A 31 -12.48 22.31 -29.99
N THR A 32 -11.84 22.45 -31.16
CA THR A 32 -12.33 23.33 -32.23
C THR A 32 -13.67 22.84 -32.78
N GLN A 33 -13.78 21.54 -33.08
CA GLN A 33 -15.02 20.93 -33.57
C GLN A 33 -16.16 21.04 -32.54
N TRP A 34 -15.86 20.78 -31.27
CA TRP A 34 -16.82 20.88 -30.16
C TRP A 34 -17.32 22.31 -29.97
N THR A 35 -16.44 23.31 -30.01
CA THR A 35 -16.82 24.72 -29.90
C THR A 35 -17.73 25.16 -31.06
N ASN A 36 -17.41 24.73 -32.29
CA ASN A 36 -18.26 25.00 -33.44
C ASN A 36 -19.63 24.33 -33.30
N LEU A 37 -19.67 23.08 -32.83
CA LEU A 37 -20.92 22.36 -32.57
C LEU A 37 -21.78 23.06 -31.51
N GLN A 38 -21.17 23.57 -30.44
CA GLN A 38 -21.88 24.36 -29.43
C GLN A 38 -22.49 25.64 -30.02
N HIS A 39 -21.75 26.35 -30.88
CA HIS A 39 -22.26 27.52 -31.57
C HIS A 39 -23.43 27.20 -32.53
N ASP A 40 -23.34 26.09 -33.26
CA ASP A 40 -24.41 25.61 -34.14
C ASP A 40 -25.68 25.25 -33.35
N ILE A 41 -25.52 24.59 -32.20
CA ILE A 41 -26.62 24.25 -31.29
C ILE A 41 -27.26 25.51 -30.70
N ALA A 42 -26.45 26.51 -30.32
CA ALA A 42 -26.95 27.76 -29.74
C ALA A 42 -27.68 28.66 -30.75
N SER A 43 -27.29 28.58 -32.03
CA SER A 43 -27.88 29.38 -33.11
C SER A 43 -29.10 28.73 -33.78
N SER A 44 -29.35 27.44 -33.54
CA SER A 44 -30.46 26.70 -34.15
C SER A 44 -31.57 26.39 -33.14
N SER A 45 -32.82 26.46 -33.58
CA SER A 45 -33.95 25.95 -32.80
C SER A 45 -34.03 24.44 -33.00
N LEU A 46 -33.56 23.70 -32.01
CA LEU A 46 -33.53 22.24 -32.05
C LEU A 46 -34.88 21.63 -31.66
N PRO A 47 -35.32 20.56 -32.33
CA PRO A 47 -36.39 19.71 -31.83
C PRO A 47 -36.03 19.16 -30.43
N GLN A 48 -37.04 18.98 -29.57
CA GLN A 48 -36.84 18.48 -28.20
C GLN A 48 -35.97 17.20 -28.12
N PRO A 49 -36.16 16.18 -28.97
CA PRO A 49 -35.32 14.97 -28.92
C PRO A 49 -33.83 15.25 -29.18
N ALA A 50 -33.52 16.17 -30.11
CA ALA A 50 -32.15 16.56 -30.42
C ALA A 50 -31.54 17.40 -29.30
N ALA A 51 -32.33 18.25 -28.64
CA ALA A 51 -31.90 19.01 -27.46
C ALA A 51 -31.58 18.10 -26.28
N ASP A 52 -32.41 17.08 -26.01
CA ASP A 52 -32.18 16.09 -24.96
C ASP A 52 -30.90 15.28 -25.23
N LEU A 53 -30.68 14.86 -26.49
CA LEU A 53 -29.44 14.21 -26.92
C LEU A 53 -28.23 15.12 -26.70
N ALA A 54 -28.29 16.37 -27.15
CA ALA A 54 -27.21 17.33 -26.98
C ALA A 54 -26.82 17.52 -25.50
N TYR A 55 -27.82 17.63 -24.62
CA TYR A 55 -27.60 17.72 -23.18
C TYR A 55 -26.93 16.46 -22.62
N SER A 56 -27.40 15.26 -23.01
CA SER A 56 -26.82 13.99 -22.57
C SER A 56 -25.36 13.83 -23.01
N VAL A 57 -25.06 14.20 -24.27
CA VAL A 57 -23.70 14.16 -24.82
C VAL A 57 -22.81 15.15 -24.07
N ALA A 58 -23.24 16.41 -23.90
CA ALA A 58 -22.49 17.41 -23.16
C ALA A 58 -22.21 16.97 -21.72
N LYS A 59 -23.20 16.38 -21.04
CA LYS A 59 -23.04 15.87 -19.68
C LYS A 59 -22.02 14.72 -19.60
N THR A 60 -22.01 13.85 -20.60
CA THR A 60 -21.05 12.75 -20.70
C THR A 60 -19.63 13.29 -20.88
N VAL A 61 -19.44 14.25 -21.79
CA VAL A 61 -18.15 14.93 -21.99
C VAL A 61 -17.66 15.59 -20.69
N GLU A 62 -18.54 16.28 -19.97
CA GLU A 62 -18.21 16.89 -18.66
C GLU A 62 -17.70 15.86 -17.65
N ILE A 63 -18.41 14.74 -17.48
CA ILE A 63 -18.05 13.67 -16.54
C ILE A 63 -16.70 13.05 -16.91
N VAL A 64 -16.46 12.79 -18.19
CA VAL A 64 -15.20 12.22 -18.69
C VAL A 64 -14.05 13.20 -18.41
N CYS A 65 -14.19 14.48 -18.77
CA CYS A 65 -13.17 15.50 -18.52
C CYS A 65 -12.86 15.67 -17.03
N GLN A 66 -13.89 15.68 -16.16
CA GLN A 66 -13.70 15.75 -14.71
C GLN A 66 -12.95 14.53 -14.17
N SER A 67 -13.25 13.33 -14.70
CA SER A 67 -12.58 12.09 -14.32
C SER A 67 -11.10 12.10 -14.72
N LEU A 68 -10.79 12.57 -15.94
CA LEU A 68 -9.41 12.73 -16.42
C LEU A 68 -8.63 13.75 -15.59
N LEU A 69 -9.26 14.87 -15.22
CA LEU A 69 -8.62 15.88 -14.37
C LEU A 69 -8.28 15.32 -12.98
N ASN A 70 -9.21 14.59 -12.37
CA ASN A 70 -8.98 13.94 -11.07
C ASN A 70 -7.81 12.94 -11.16
N LEU A 71 -7.78 12.10 -12.20
CA LEU A 71 -6.71 11.15 -12.42
C LEU A 71 -5.34 11.83 -12.60
N HIS A 72 -5.31 12.98 -13.28
CA HIS A 72 -4.09 13.78 -13.44
C HIS A 72 -3.59 14.35 -12.12
N ILE A 73 -4.50 14.88 -11.29
CA ILE A 73 -4.17 15.38 -9.95
C ILE A 73 -3.58 14.25 -9.09
N GLU A 74 -4.21 13.08 -9.07
CA GLU A 74 -3.71 11.91 -8.34
C GLU A 74 -2.35 11.44 -8.84
N THR A 75 -2.16 11.40 -10.16
CA THR A 75 -0.88 11.01 -10.77
C THR A 75 0.24 11.97 -10.37
N LYS A 76 -0.02 13.29 -10.35
CA LYS A 76 0.94 14.28 -9.87
C LYS A 76 1.28 14.10 -8.39
N GLN A 77 0.29 13.86 -7.55
CA GLN A 77 0.53 13.59 -6.12
C GLN A 77 1.41 12.36 -5.91
N ILE A 78 1.18 11.29 -6.68
CA ILE A 78 2.03 10.09 -6.64
C ILE A 78 3.46 10.43 -7.06
N LEU A 79 3.63 11.20 -8.15
CA LEU A 79 4.95 11.58 -8.65
C LEU A 79 5.72 12.42 -7.61
N ASP A 80 5.06 13.42 -7.03
CA ASP A 80 5.64 14.28 -5.98
C ASP A 80 6.03 13.47 -4.74
N ASP A 81 5.22 12.49 -4.37
CA ASP A 81 5.53 11.60 -3.25
C ASP A 81 6.69 10.64 -3.58
N THR A 82 6.78 10.11 -4.80
CA THR A 82 7.94 9.31 -5.23
C THR A 82 9.24 10.10 -5.24
N GLY A 83 9.23 11.36 -5.67
CA GLY A 83 10.41 12.23 -5.63
C GLY A 83 10.88 12.53 -4.20
N LYS A 84 9.98 12.55 -3.21
CA LYS A 84 10.36 12.65 -1.79
C LYS A 84 11.10 11.42 -1.29
N TRP A 85 10.76 10.22 -1.76
CA TRP A 85 11.42 8.97 -1.35
C TRP A 85 12.85 8.88 -1.87
N GLU A 86 13.10 9.30 -3.11
CA GLU A 86 14.44 9.28 -3.72
C GLU A 86 15.42 10.23 -3.01
N ARG A 87 14.92 11.36 -2.46
CA ARG A 87 15.72 12.29 -1.66
C ARG A 87 16.12 11.72 -0.29
N LEU A 88 15.40 10.74 0.26
CA LEU A 88 15.76 10.10 1.53
C LEU A 88 16.82 9.00 1.36
N GLU A 89 16.97 8.43 0.17
CA GLU A 89 18.05 7.46 -0.13
C GLU A 89 19.37 8.14 -0.50
N ALA A 90 19.34 9.44 -0.87
CA ALA A 90 20.52 10.25 -1.14
C ALA A 90 21.08 10.98 0.09
N GLU A 91 20.75 10.54 1.31
CA GLU A 91 21.45 11.00 2.53
C GLU A 91 22.92 10.56 2.41
N PRO A 92 23.87 11.50 2.35
CA PRO A 92 25.27 11.18 2.12
C PRO A 92 25.75 10.35 3.30
N THR A 93 26.01 9.07 3.05
CA THR A 93 26.68 8.14 3.97
C THR A 93 27.79 8.91 4.69
N GLN A 94 27.55 9.28 5.96
CA GLN A 94 28.55 9.96 6.76
C GLN A 94 29.84 9.15 6.66
N PRO A 95 31.00 9.77 6.36
CA PRO A 95 32.25 9.04 6.28
C PRO A 95 32.44 8.28 7.59
N PRO A 96 32.88 7.00 7.53
CA PRO A 96 32.99 6.16 8.70
C PRO A 96 33.83 6.86 9.77
N PRO A 97 33.43 6.78 11.05
CA PRO A 97 34.15 7.44 12.13
C PRO A 97 35.62 6.98 12.10
N PRO A 98 36.58 7.90 12.31
CA PRO A 98 38.00 7.58 12.21
C PRO A 98 38.32 6.47 13.20
N THR A 99 38.75 5.33 12.65
CA THR A 99 39.25 4.18 13.41
C THR A 99 40.33 4.70 14.35
N ARG A 100 40.06 4.68 15.67
CA ARG A 100 41.05 5.05 16.69
C ARG A 100 42.27 4.15 16.51
N VAL A 101 43.33 4.72 15.93
CA VAL A 101 44.65 4.12 15.87
C VAL A 101 45.15 3.97 17.30
N ILE A 102 45.09 2.75 17.83
CA ILE A 102 45.69 2.39 19.11
C ILE A 102 47.22 2.48 18.91
N LYS A 103 47.79 3.65 19.25
CA LYS A 103 49.25 3.81 19.37
C LYS A 103 49.75 2.89 20.48
N LYS A 104 50.43 1.81 20.09
CA LYS A 104 51.26 1.00 20.99
C LYS A 104 52.34 1.91 21.58
N ARG A 105 52.19 2.24 22.86
CA ARG A 105 53.19 2.97 23.65
C ARG A 105 54.25 1.96 24.08
N ALA A 106 55.48 2.11 23.60
CA ALA A 106 56.62 1.37 24.10
C ALA A 106 56.87 1.77 25.57
N HIS A 107 57.02 0.76 26.42
CA HIS A 107 57.36 0.90 27.83
C HIS A 107 58.88 0.73 27.96
N SER A 108 59.55 1.69 28.59
CA SER A 108 60.91 1.52 29.10
C SER A 108 60.89 1.69 30.62
N SER A 109 61.67 0.86 31.29
CA SER A 109 61.78 0.54 32.72
C SER A 109 61.71 1.71 33.71
N THR A 110 61.20 1.45 34.93
CA THR A 110 61.99 1.42 36.18
C THR A 110 61.13 0.89 37.36
N SER A 111 61.69 -0.09 38.08
CA SER A 111 61.27 -0.74 39.35
C SER A 111 61.36 0.23 40.57
N PRO A 112 60.88 -0.06 41.82
CA PRO A 112 60.77 -1.35 42.52
C PRO A 112 59.48 -1.60 43.35
N GLU A 113 59.45 -2.78 44.00
CA GLU A 113 58.35 -3.56 44.62
C GLU A 113 57.95 -3.18 46.11
N PRO A 114 57.34 -4.10 46.95
CA PRO A 114 55.92 -4.41 47.22
C PRO A 114 55.58 -4.21 48.76
N PRO A 115 54.57 -4.80 49.48
CA PRO A 115 53.65 -5.92 49.18
C PRO A 115 52.20 -5.90 49.74
N THR A 116 51.37 -6.83 49.23
CA THR A 116 50.62 -7.89 49.94
C THR A 116 49.17 -8.12 49.47
N SER A 117 48.84 -9.41 49.25
CA SER A 117 47.52 -10.07 49.44
C SER A 117 46.31 -9.56 48.62
N ARG A 118 45.54 -10.36 47.85
CA ARG A 118 45.11 -11.75 48.05
C ARG A 118 44.30 -12.25 46.82
N LYS A 119 44.51 -13.53 46.51
CA LYS A 119 43.58 -14.57 45.99
C LYS A 119 42.97 -14.44 44.58
N ARG A 120 43.77 -14.98 43.65
CA ARG A 120 43.39 -15.69 42.42
C ARG A 120 42.99 -17.13 42.76
N THR A 121 41.83 -17.62 42.29
CA THR A 121 41.56 -19.06 42.11
C THR A 121 41.67 -19.42 40.64
N LYS A 122 42.51 -20.42 40.41
CA LYS A 122 43.00 -20.97 39.16
C LYS A 122 42.30 -22.31 38.94
N ARG A 123 41.74 -22.55 37.76
CA ARG A 123 41.50 -23.90 37.21
C ARG A 123 41.77 -23.89 35.70
N THR A 124 43.03 -24.20 35.38
CA THR A 124 43.49 -25.00 34.23
C THR A 124 43.16 -26.47 34.56
N ALA A 125 42.92 -27.44 33.67
CA ALA A 125 43.19 -27.77 32.27
C ALA A 125 42.21 -28.94 31.90
N PRO A 126 42.40 -29.82 30.88
CA PRO A 126 43.29 -29.80 29.72
C PRO A 126 42.56 -30.12 28.37
N ALA A 127 43.30 -29.95 27.28
CA ALA A 127 43.00 -30.49 25.97
C ALA A 127 43.18 -32.01 25.94
N GLU A 128 42.26 -32.74 25.28
CA GLU A 128 42.62 -33.93 24.50
C GLU A 128 41.43 -34.44 23.66
N SER A 129 41.76 -34.88 22.44
CA SER A 129 41.10 -35.95 21.69
C SER A 129 39.79 -35.62 20.96
N ALA A 130 39.96 -35.17 19.71
CA ALA A 130 38.99 -35.38 18.65
C ALA A 130 38.96 -36.87 18.23
N PRO A 131 37.76 -37.43 18.05
CA PRO A 131 37.54 -38.38 16.97
C PRO A 131 36.52 -37.83 15.98
N SER A 132 36.95 -37.78 14.71
CA SER A 132 36.08 -37.68 13.55
C SER A 132 35.03 -38.78 13.60
N SER A 133 33.76 -38.39 13.66
CA SER A 133 32.63 -39.26 13.40
C SER A 133 31.64 -38.49 12.54
N SER A 134 31.82 -38.67 11.23
CA SER A 134 30.89 -38.35 10.17
C SER A 134 29.60 -39.16 10.35
N ALA A 135 28.75 -38.73 11.29
CA ALA A 135 27.38 -39.18 11.37
C ALA A 135 26.56 -38.32 10.41
N LEU A 136 26.29 -38.89 9.23
CA LEU A 136 25.26 -38.47 8.29
C LEU A 136 23.94 -38.33 9.06
N SER A 137 23.66 -37.15 9.60
CA SER A 137 22.31 -36.79 10.06
C SER A 137 21.44 -36.72 8.83
N SER A 138 20.82 -37.87 8.56
CA SER A 138 19.69 -38.05 7.67
C SER A 138 18.75 -36.88 7.92
N ARG A 139 18.74 -35.93 6.98
CA ARG A 139 17.81 -34.80 6.96
C ARG A 139 16.42 -35.39 6.85
N SER A 140 15.82 -35.70 8.01
CA SER A 140 14.39 -35.92 8.12
C SER A 140 13.75 -34.61 7.68
N SER A 141 13.37 -34.56 6.41
CA SER A 141 12.57 -33.50 5.82
C SER A 141 11.20 -33.55 6.47
N SER A 142 11.15 -33.11 7.72
CA SER A 142 9.92 -32.83 8.43
C SER A 142 9.20 -31.78 7.58
N PRO A 143 7.99 -32.07 7.09
CA PRO A 143 7.28 -31.13 6.23
C PRO A 143 7.15 -29.81 6.97
N VAL A 144 7.74 -28.75 6.41
CA VAL A 144 7.67 -27.40 6.99
C VAL A 144 6.18 -27.10 7.20
N PRO A 145 5.74 -26.82 8.44
CA PRO A 145 4.33 -26.56 8.70
C PRO A 145 3.85 -25.47 7.75
N LYS A 146 2.84 -25.79 6.94
CA LYS A 146 2.24 -24.81 6.02
C LYS A 146 1.71 -23.66 6.88
N ARG A 147 2.16 -22.44 6.57
CA ARG A 147 1.72 -21.24 7.29
C ARG A 147 0.21 -21.08 7.12
N ASP A 148 -0.52 -21.11 8.22
CA ASP A 148 -1.95 -20.87 8.24
C ASP A 148 -2.24 -19.40 8.55
N TYR A 149 -2.73 -18.66 7.56
CA TYR A 149 -3.09 -17.25 7.70
C TYR A 149 -4.55 -17.05 8.16
N THR A 150 -5.31 -18.12 8.35
CA THR A 150 -6.72 -18.08 8.80
C THR A 150 -6.88 -17.28 10.10
N PRO A 151 -6.06 -17.48 11.15
CA PRO A 151 -6.19 -16.71 12.40
C PRO A 151 -6.01 -15.20 12.19
N LEU A 152 -5.13 -14.79 11.27
CA LEU A 152 -4.85 -13.38 10.98
C LEU A 152 -6.04 -12.72 10.27
N TYR A 153 -6.63 -13.41 9.30
CA TYR A 153 -7.83 -12.96 8.61
C TYR A 153 -9.05 -12.89 9.55
N THR A 154 -9.28 -13.95 10.33
CA THR A 154 -10.39 -13.99 11.30
C THR A 154 -10.27 -12.87 12.33
N TRP A 155 -9.05 -12.50 12.72
CA TRP A 155 -8.84 -11.36 13.58
C TRP A 155 -9.14 -10.04 12.85
N LEU A 156 -8.63 -9.85 11.63
CA LEU A 156 -8.83 -8.61 10.87
C LEU A 156 -10.31 -8.32 10.60
N SER A 157 -11.08 -9.33 10.18
CA SER A 157 -12.52 -9.19 9.93
C SER A 157 -13.31 -8.74 11.17
N LYS A 158 -12.96 -9.24 12.36
CA LYS A 158 -13.58 -8.84 13.63
C LYS A 158 -13.10 -7.47 14.14
N ASN A 159 -11.97 -6.99 13.63
CA ASN A 159 -11.29 -5.78 14.11
C ASN A 159 -11.08 -4.75 13.01
N LEU A 160 -12.00 -4.67 12.03
CA LEU A 160 -11.95 -3.63 11.01
C LEU A 160 -11.99 -2.22 11.60
N HIS A 161 -12.68 -2.03 12.73
CA HIS A 161 -12.68 -0.76 13.47
C HIS A 161 -11.28 -0.31 13.93
N ASN A 162 -10.33 -1.23 14.13
CA ASN A 162 -8.94 -0.94 14.47
C ASN A 162 -8.02 -2.08 14.01
N PRO A 163 -7.53 -2.05 12.76
CA PRO A 163 -6.78 -3.17 12.17
C PRO A 163 -5.32 -3.24 12.63
N TYR A 164 -4.99 -2.63 13.78
CA TYR A 164 -3.65 -2.56 14.35
C TYR A 164 -3.59 -3.40 15.63
N PRO A 165 -3.27 -4.70 15.52
CA PRO A 165 -3.22 -5.57 16.69
C PRO A 165 -2.12 -5.11 17.67
N PRO A 166 -2.40 -5.08 18.99
CA PRO A 166 -1.40 -4.77 19.99
C PRO A 166 -0.30 -5.85 20.04
N PRO A 167 0.87 -5.57 20.64
CA PRO A 167 2.01 -6.51 20.67
C PRO A 167 1.67 -7.90 21.22
N THR A 168 0.82 -7.98 22.24
CA THR A 168 0.35 -9.23 22.85
C THR A 168 -0.47 -10.08 21.87
N VAL A 169 -1.42 -9.45 21.18
CA VAL A 169 -2.25 -10.09 20.15
C VAL A 169 -1.39 -10.54 18.97
N ARG A 170 -0.43 -9.73 18.51
CA ARG A 170 0.50 -10.12 17.44
C ARG A 170 1.28 -11.38 17.79
N ARG A 171 1.74 -11.52 19.04
CA ARG A 171 2.48 -12.70 19.50
C ARG A 171 1.60 -13.96 19.50
N ASN A 172 0.34 -13.82 19.92
CA ASN A 172 -0.64 -14.91 19.90
C ASN A 172 -0.97 -15.35 18.46
N LEU A 173 -1.17 -14.38 17.56
CA LEU A 173 -1.43 -14.65 16.14
C LEU A 173 -0.21 -15.29 15.46
N CYS A 174 1.01 -14.86 15.81
CA CYS A 174 2.24 -15.46 15.30
C CYS A 174 2.32 -16.95 15.66
N ARG A 175 2.02 -17.29 16.91
CA ARG A 175 1.96 -18.69 17.37
C ARG A 175 0.85 -19.48 16.67
N ALA A 176 -0.34 -18.89 16.53
CA ALA A 176 -1.48 -19.54 15.88
C ALA A 176 -1.24 -19.78 14.38
N SER A 177 -0.49 -18.89 13.71
CA SER A 177 -0.18 -18.97 12.28
C SER A 177 1.11 -19.72 11.94
N GLY A 178 1.66 -20.49 12.88
CA GLY A 178 2.88 -21.27 12.65
C GLY A 178 4.14 -20.43 12.42
N GLY A 179 4.26 -19.29 13.11
CA GLY A 179 5.43 -18.41 13.03
C GLY A 179 5.45 -17.47 11.82
N ALA A 180 4.28 -17.16 11.23
CA ALA A 180 4.18 -16.21 10.13
C ALA A 180 4.61 -14.79 10.55
N ASP A 181 5.17 -14.02 9.60
CA ASP A 181 5.45 -12.59 9.80
C ASP A 181 4.13 -11.79 9.83
N VAL A 182 3.56 -11.72 11.03
CA VAL A 182 2.28 -11.06 11.32
C VAL A 182 2.32 -9.58 10.94
N GLN A 183 3.41 -8.89 11.24
CA GLN A 183 3.50 -7.45 11.01
C GLN A 183 3.47 -7.13 9.52
N ARG A 184 4.28 -7.85 8.73
CA ARG A 184 4.28 -7.68 7.27
C ARG A 184 2.94 -8.06 6.65
N TRP A 185 2.31 -9.11 7.15
CA TRP A 185 0.98 -9.53 6.69
C TRP A 185 -0.06 -8.43 6.92
N PHE A 186 -0.18 -7.88 8.13
CA PHE A 186 -1.15 -6.82 8.43
C PHE A 186 -0.89 -5.52 7.66
N THR A 187 0.37 -5.15 7.44
CA THR A 187 0.71 -4.00 6.59
C THR A 187 0.22 -4.20 5.17
N THR A 188 0.41 -5.39 4.62
CA THR A 188 -0.05 -5.73 3.26
C THR A 188 -1.57 -5.80 3.18
N ALA A 189 -2.22 -6.43 4.17
CA ALA A 189 -3.67 -6.57 4.22
C ALA A 189 -4.37 -5.20 4.31
N ARG A 190 -3.90 -4.31 5.20
CA ARG A 190 -4.44 -2.94 5.33
C ARG A 190 -4.26 -2.12 4.05
N ARG A 191 -3.16 -2.31 3.31
CA ARG A 191 -2.99 -1.67 1.99
C ARG A 191 -4.00 -2.21 0.99
N ARG A 192 -4.17 -3.54 0.90
CA ARG A 192 -5.04 -4.19 -0.09
C ARG A 192 -6.52 -3.86 0.08
N ILE A 193 -7.00 -3.71 1.30
CA ILE A 193 -8.41 -3.41 1.54
C ILE A 193 -8.76 -1.91 1.44
N GLY A 194 -7.76 -1.03 1.21
CA GLY A 194 -7.97 0.42 1.09
C GLY A 194 -7.79 1.21 2.40
N TRP A 195 -7.48 0.54 3.52
CA TRP A 195 -7.35 1.21 4.82
C TRP A 195 -6.25 2.27 4.86
N ASN A 196 -5.07 1.96 4.30
CA ASN A 196 -3.95 2.90 4.32
C ASN A 196 -4.23 4.14 3.46
N GLU A 197 -4.94 4.00 2.34
CA GLU A 197 -5.30 5.14 1.48
C GLU A 197 -6.36 6.01 2.16
N LEU A 198 -7.33 5.40 2.85
CA LEU A 198 -8.28 6.15 3.67
C LEU A 198 -7.59 7.01 4.74
N VAL A 199 -6.60 6.44 5.43
CA VAL A 199 -5.79 7.15 6.45
C VAL A 199 -5.02 8.34 5.86
N LYS A 200 -4.62 8.29 4.59
CA LYS A 200 -3.92 9.43 3.95
C LYS A 200 -4.87 10.54 3.52
N ARG A 201 -6.07 10.19 3.05
CA ARG A 201 -7.07 11.16 2.54
C ARG A 201 -7.78 11.93 3.64
N VAL A 202 -7.92 11.35 4.84
CA VAL A 202 -8.63 11.98 5.95
C VAL A 202 -7.67 12.81 6.79
N ASP A 203 -7.91 14.13 6.86
CA ASP A 203 -7.18 15.04 7.75
C ASP A 203 -7.28 14.58 9.20
N GLY A 204 -6.17 14.59 9.95
CA GLY A 204 -6.09 13.97 11.28
C GLY A 204 -5.67 12.50 11.27
N GLY A 205 -5.52 11.93 10.07
CA GLY A 205 -4.82 10.67 9.82
C GLY A 205 -5.39 9.48 10.57
N ARG A 206 -4.50 8.63 11.07
CA ARG A 206 -4.87 7.33 11.64
C ARG A 206 -5.81 7.45 12.83
N ALA A 207 -5.56 8.38 13.75
CA ALA A 207 -6.34 8.51 14.98
C ALA A 207 -7.80 8.84 14.66
N ARG A 208 -8.02 9.76 13.71
CA ARG A 208 -9.36 10.16 13.27
C ARG A 208 -10.10 9.02 12.56
N VAL A 209 -9.45 8.35 11.61
CA VAL A 209 -10.07 7.20 10.89
C VAL A 209 -10.43 6.08 11.86
N VAL A 210 -9.60 5.77 12.86
CA VAL A 210 -9.93 4.75 13.87
C VAL A 210 -11.10 5.19 14.75
N SER A 211 -11.21 6.48 15.09
CA SER A 211 -12.36 7.01 15.83
C SER A 211 -13.66 6.87 15.04
N ALA A 212 -13.66 7.31 13.78
CA ALA A 212 -14.79 7.18 12.87
C ALA A 212 -15.18 5.71 12.64
N ALA A 213 -14.19 4.83 12.48
CA ALA A 213 -14.41 3.40 12.29
C ALA A 213 -15.02 2.74 13.54
N LYS A 214 -14.60 3.14 14.74
CA LYS A 214 -15.24 2.67 15.99
C LYS A 214 -16.68 3.14 16.07
N HIS A 215 -16.96 4.38 15.68
CA HIS A 215 -18.34 4.86 15.61
C HIS A 215 -19.17 4.02 14.63
N TYR A 216 -18.68 3.81 13.41
CA TYR A 216 -19.37 3.05 12.37
C TYR A 216 -19.64 1.57 12.74
N TRP A 217 -18.63 0.83 13.21
CA TRP A 217 -18.75 -0.62 13.47
C TRP A 217 -19.12 -1.00 14.92
N LYS A 218 -18.87 -0.13 15.90
CA LYS A 218 -19.13 -0.41 17.33
C LYS A 218 -20.22 0.47 17.93
N GLY A 219 -20.64 1.54 17.25
CA GLY A 219 -21.49 2.57 17.86
C GLY A 219 -20.81 3.30 19.03
N GLU A 220 -19.48 3.19 19.12
CA GLU A 220 -18.69 3.81 20.18
C GLU A 220 -18.01 5.08 19.66
N GLY A 221 -18.37 6.24 20.19
CA GLY A 221 -17.69 7.51 19.89
C GLY A 221 -18.62 8.72 20.00
N HIS A 222 -18.03 9.90 20.23
CA HIS A 222 -18.74 11.16 20.03
C HIS A 222 -18.80 11.42 18.52
N GLY A 223 -20.02 11.34 17.96
CA GLY A 223 -20.31 11.50 16.53
C GLY A 223 -20.03 12.92 16.05
N GLU A 224 -18.79 13.17 15.63
CA GLU A 224 -18.65 14.03 14.46
C GLU A 224 -19.22 13.24 13.29
N GLU A 225 -20.29 13.76 12.71
CA GLU A 225 -20.84 13.24 11.46
C GLU A 225 -19.75 13.42 10.40
N TYR A 226 -19.26 12.31 9.83
CA TYR A 226 -18.16 12.31 8.87
C TYR A 226 -18.73 12.10 7.47
N PRO A 227 -18.99 13.16 6.68
CA PRO A 227 -19.68 13.02 5.41
C PRO A 227 -18.84 12.14 4.47
N GLY A 228 -19.44 11.05 3.98
CA GLY A 228 -18.84 10.17 2.98
C GLY A 228 -17.85 9.11 3.49
N ILE A 229 -17.43 9.12 4.76
CA ILE A 229 -16.50 8.10 5.26
C ILE A 229 -17.14 6.71 5.38
N ASP A 230 -18.46 6.66 5.57
CA ASP A 230 -19.23 5.42 5.71
C ASP A 230 -19.20 4.59 4.41
N VAL A 231 -19.21 5.28 3.26
CA VAL A 231 -19.08 4.63 1.94
C VAL A 231 -17.71 3.96 1.81
N GLU A 232 -16.66 4.60 2.31
CA GLU A 232 -15.30 4.05 2.32
C GLU A 232 -15.18 2.84 3.26
N PHE A 233 -15.84 2.88 4.43
CA PHE A 233 -15.90 1.73 5.33
C PHE A 233 -16.64 0.53 4.71
N ALA A 234 -17.76 0.78 4.03
CA ALA A 234 -18.47 -0.26 3.28
C ALA A 234 -17.59 -0.85 2.16
N LEU A 235 -16.83 0.00 1.45
CA LEU A 235 -15.88 -0.45 0.42
C LEU A 235 -14.74 -1.29 1.00
N ILE A 236 -14.20 -0.91 2.16
CA ILE A 236 -13.17 -1.69 2.88
C ILE A 236 -13.70 -3.07 3.26
N GLU A 237 -14.95 -3.17 3.74
CA GLU A 237 -15.56 -4.44 4.08
C GLU A 237 -15.76 -5.33 2.84
N LYS A 238 -16.24 -4.74 1.74
CA LYS A 238 -16.34 -5.43 0.45
C LYS A 238 -14.98 -5.95 -0.01
N ASN A 239 -13.95 -5.10 -0.04
CA ASN A 239 -12.61 -5.48 -0.46
C ASN A 239 -12.01 -6.59 0.42
N LEU A 240 -12.29 -6.57 1.73
CA LEU A 240 -11.86 -7.65 2.62
C LEU A 240 -12.51 -9.00 2.22
N LYS A 241 -13.81 -9.00 1.90
CA LYS A 241 -14.54 -10.19 1.43
C LYS A 241 -14.04 -10.63 0.05
N ASP A 242 -13.75 -9.72 -0.86
CA ASP A 242 -13.29 -10.08 -2.21
C ASP A 242 -11.85 -10.66 -2.18
N VAL A 243 -10.93 -10.06 -1.41
CA VAL A 243 -9.53 -10.48 -1.38
C VAL A 243 -9.33 -11.81 -0.62
N TYR A 244 -10.16 -12.08 0.38
CA TYR A 244 -9.95 -13.19 1.31
C TYR A 244 -11.15 -14.14 1.48
N GLY A 245 -12.34 -13.79 1.00
CA GLY A 245 -13.54 -14.63 1.05
C GLY A 245 -13.40 -15.95 0.30
N PRO A 246 -12.85 -15.97 -0.94
CA PRO A 246 -12.61 -17.22 -1.66
C PRO A 246 -11.63 -18.17 -0.95
N ARG A 247 -10.80 -17.66 -0.03
CA ARG A 247 -9.79 -18.46 0.69
C ARG A 247 -10.35 -19.28 1.85
N LEU A 248 -11.62 -19.08 2.20
CA LEU A 248 -12.28 -19.75 3.33
C LEU A 248 -13.27 -20.81 2.86
N GLY A 249 -13.64 -20.80 1.58
CA GLY A 249 -14.55 -21.74 0.96
C GLY A 249 -13.84 -22.99 0.42
N GLY A 250 -13.37 -23.86 1.32
CA GLY A 250 -13.08 -25.26 0.98
C GLY A 250 -11.59 -25.67 0.92
N PRO A 251 -11.30 -26.95 1.22
CA PRO A 251 -9.94 -27.48 1.26
C PRO A 251 -9.46 -27.75 -0.16
N GLY A 252 -8.66 -26.85 -0.75
CA GLY A 252 -7.90 -27.26 -1.93
C GLY A 252 -7.39 -26.23 -2.92
N GLU A 253 -7.32 -24.92 -2.66
CA GLU A 253 -6.62 -24.06 -3.63
C GLU A 253 -5.95 -22.85 -3.01
N VAL A 254 -4.75 -23.07 -2.47
CA VAL A 254 -3.82 -21.99 -2.14
C VAL A 254 -3.17 -21.53 -3.44
N VAL A 255 -3.87 -20.67 -4.19
CA VAL A 255 -3.27 -19.98 -5.34
C VAL A 255 -2.07 -19.17 -4.83
N LYS A 256 -0.88 -19.60 -5.24
CA LYS A 256 0.42 -18.94 -4.98
C LYS A 256 0.41 -17.54 -5.62
N LEU A 257 -0.02 -16.55 -4.85
CA LEU A 257 0.14 -15.13 -5.20
C LEU A 257 1.12 -14.42 -4.27
N PHE A 258 2.23 -15.10 -3.95
CA PHE A 258 3.49 -14.42 -3.67
C PHE A 258 4.30 -14.44 -4.96
N GLY A 259 3.91 -13.57 -5.90
CA GLY A 259 4.70 -13.28 -7.09
C GLY A 259 6.06 -12.73 -6.64
N VAL A 260 7.08 -13.58 -6.73
CA VAL A 260 8.46 -13.16 -6.86
C VAL A 260 8.53 -12.52 -8.24
N VAL A 261 8.72 -11.20 -8.30
CA VAL A 261 9.14 -10.52 -9.52
C VAL A 261 10.59 -10.95 -9.77
N PRO A 262 10.92 -11.64 -10.87
CA PRO A 262 12.30 -11.86 -11.25
C PRO A 262 12.94 -10.49 -11.55
N ARG A 263 14.15 -10.29 -11.05
CA ARG A 263 15.02 -9.17 -11.45
C ARG A 263 15.47 -9.34 -12.89
#